data_AF-A0A9Q9I5X5-F1
#
_entry.id   AF-A0A9Q9I5X5-F1
#
_cell.length_a   1.000
_cell.length_b   1.000
_cell.length_c   1.000
_cell.angle_alpha   90.00
_cell.angle_beta   90.00
_cell.angle_gamma   90.00
#
_symmetry.space_group_name_H-M   'P 1'
#
loop_
_entity.id
_entity.type
_entity.pdbx_description
1 polymer ?
#
loop_
_entity_poly.entity_id
_entity_poly.type
_entity_poly.pdbx_seq_one_letter_code
_entity_poly.pdbx_strand_id
1 'polypeptide(L)'
;MFDIIVRSALDIVGQTERLIEAMRRMLQSEEFDEVEVYELDYEIERLGDIVFNVDEAVRSLVRSVEYSLKGAHVHAICRTVH
;
A
#
# COMPACT_ATOMS: atom_id res chain seq x y z
N MET A 1 -2.92 7.65 -16.27
CA MET A 1 -1.81 7.99 -15.34
C MET A 1 -2.13 7.56 -13.91
N PHE A 2 -3.25 7.98 -13.31
CA PHE A 2 -3.66 7.52 -11.96
C PHE A 2 -3.77 6.00 -11.83
N ASP A 3 -4.40 5.32 -12.80
CA ASP A 3 -4.50 3.85 -12.80
C ASP A 3 -3.12 3.15 -12.83
N ILE A 4 -2.12 3.75 -13.49
CA ILE A 4 -0.74 3.23 -13.51
C ILE A 4 -0.11 3.39 -12.12
N ILE A 5 -0.25 4.56 -11.49
CA ILE A 5 0.29 4.82 -10.15
C ILE A 5 -0.33 3.89 -9.11
N VAL A 6 -1.66 3.70 -9.16
CA VAL A 6 -2.38 2.79 -8.24
C VAL A 6 -1.92 1.35 -8.45
N ARG A 7 -1.83 0.88 -9.69
CA ARG A 7 -1.34 -0.49 -9.97
C ARG A 7 0.09 -0.70 -9.50
N SER A 8 1.00 0.22 -9.83
CA SER A 8 2.39 0.13 -9.40
C SER A 8 2.53 0.15 -7.87
N ALA A 9 1.74 0.98 -7.18
CA ALA A 9 1.76 1.00 -5.72
C ALA A 9 1.26 -0.32 -5.11
N LEU A 10 0.19 -0.90 -5.66
CA LEU A 10 -0.33 -2.20 -5.22
C LEU A 10 0.64 -3.36 -5.54
N ASP A 11 1.33 -3.30 -6.67
CA ASP A 11 2.36 -4.28 -7.03
C ASP A 11 3.53 -4.23 -6.04
N ILE A 12 3.99 -3.04 -5.67
CA ILE A 12 5.05 -2.85 -4.66
C ILE A 12 4.59 -3.40 -3.31
N VAL A 13 3.37 -3.06 -2.87
CA VAL A 13 2.79 -3.61 -1.64
C VAL A 13 2.79 -5.14 -1.66
N GLY A 14 2.29 -5.76 -2.73
CA GLY A 14 2.24 -7.21 -2.84
C GLY A 14 3.63 -7.87 -2.89
N GLN A 15 4.64 -7.19 -3.44
CA GLN A 15 6.03 -7.66 -3.38
C GLN A 15 6.60 -7.56 -1.97
N THR A 16 6.35 -6.46 -1.26
CA THR A 16 6.79 -6.26 0.13
C THR A 16 6.11 -7.24 1.08
N GLU A 17 4.83 -7.54 0.91
CA GLU A 17 4.13 -8.56 1.71
C GLU A 17 4.75 -9.95 1.54
N ARG A 18 5.15 -10.32 0.31
CA ARG A 18 5.85 -11.59 0.04
C ARG A 18 7.24 -11.61 0.67
N LEU A 19 7.92 -10.48 0.69
CA LEU A 19 9.21 -10.33 1.38
C LEU A 19 9.04 -10.52 2.89
N ILE A 20 8.06 -9.83 3.50
CA ILE A 20 7.73 -9.98 4.92
C ILE A 20 7.42 -11.45 5.26
N GLU A 21 6.64 -12.13 4.44
CA GLU A 21 6.32 -13.55 4.61
C GLU A 21 7.58 -14.44 4.53
N ALA A 22 8.51 -14.13 3.61
CA ALA A 22 9.78 -14.85 3.54
C ALA A 22 10.64 -14.61 4.80
N MET A 23 10.71 -13.37 5.28
CA MET A 23 11.44 -13.01 6.51
C MET A 23 10.82 -13.68 7.75
N ARG A 24 9.49 -13.79 7.84
CA ARG A 24 8.82 -14.53 8.92
C ARG A 24 9.15 -16.00 8.93
N ARG A 25 9.36 -16.62 7.76
CA ARG A 25 9.81 -18.02 7.66
C ARG A 25 11.27 -18.16 8.05
N MET A 26 12.09 -17.16 7.76
CA MET A 26 13.47 -17.10 8.23
C MET A 26 13.53 -17.04 9.77
N LEU A 27 12.67 -16.24 10.42
CA LEU A 27 12.57 -16.23 11.89
C LEU A 27 12.22 -17.59 12.52
N GLN A 28 11.64 -18.52 11.75
CA GLN A 28 11.31 -19.86 12.23
C GLN A 28 12.47 -20.85 12.08
N SER A 29 13.58 -20.47 11.42
CA SER A 29 14.76 -21.31 11.34
C SER A 29 15.65 -21.13 12.57
N GLU A 30 16.35 -22.19 12.98
CA GLU A 30 17.34 -22.15 14.07
C GLU A 30 18.68 -21.55 13.62
N GLU A 31 18.71 -20.80 12.50
CA GLU A 31 19.94 -20.27 11.91
C GLU A 31 20.35 -18.90 12.47
N PHE A 32 19.44 -18.20 13.15
CA PHE A 32 19.67 -16.87 13.70
C PHE A 32 20.03 -16.90 15.17
N ASP A 33 20.95 -16.02 15.56
CA ASP A 33 21.16 -15.72 16.98
C ASP A 33 20.09 -14.77 17.54
N GLU A 34 20.08 -14.56 18.86
CA GLU A 34 19.08 -13.73 19.55
C GLU A 34 19.04 -12.28 19.05
N VAL A 35 20.20 -11.72 18.67
CA VAL A 35 20.30 -10.35 18.16
C VAL A 35 19.73 -10.29 16.74
N GLU A 36 20.11 -11.24 15.90
CA GLU A 36 19.61 -11.34 14.53
C GLU A 36 18.08 -11.57 14.50
N VAL A 37 17.54 -12.39 15.41
CA VAL A 37 16.08 -12.56 15.59
C VAL A 37 15.41 -11.23 15.91
N TYR A 38 15.95 -10.47 16.86
CA TYR A 38 15.38 -9.17 17.24
C TYR A 38 15.42 -8.15 16.10
N GLU A 39 16.55 -8.05 15.39
CA GLU A 39 16.69 -7.14 14.26
C GLU A 39 15.75 -7.51 13.10
N LEU A 40 15.61 -8.80 12.82
CA LEU A 40 14.73 -9.28 11.75
C LEU A 40 13.25 -9.07 12.10
N ASP A 41 12.85 -9.31 13.35
CA ASP A 41 11.49 -9.05 13.83
C ASP A 41 11.15 -7.55 13.77
N TYR A 42 12.07 -6.69 14.22
CA TYR A 42 11.94 -5.23 14.09
C TYR A 42 11.77 -4.78 12.63
N GLU A 43 12.55 -5.35 11.71
CA GLU A 43 12.44 -5.03 10.29
C GLU A 43 11.10 -5.48 9.70
N ILE A 44 10.58 -6.65 10.10
CA ILE A 44 9.27 -7.15 9.70
C ILE A 44 8.16 -6.20 10.15
N GLU A 45 8.20 -5.73 11.40
CA GLU A 45 7.24 -4.76 11.92
C GLU A 45 7.33 -3.44 11.13
N ARG A 46 8.54 -2.91 10.92
CA ARG A 46 8.74 -1.66 10.18
C ARG A 46 8.24 -1.74 8.74
N LEU A 47 8.49 -2.85 8.05
CA LEU A 47 7.98 -3.07 6.69
C LEU A 47 6.45 -3.22 6.67
N GLY A 48 5.88 -3.87 7.69
CA GLY A 48 4.43 -3.95 7.88
C GLY A 48 3.77 -2.58 7.98
N ASP A 49 4.34 -1.68 8.79
CA ASP A 49 3.87 -0.30 8.92
C ASP A 49 3.94 0.47 7.59
N ILE A 50 5.02 0.29 6.83
CA ILE A 50 5.18 0.93 5.52
C ILE A 50 4.10 0.43 4.55
N VAL A 51 3.88 -0.88 4.47
CA VAL A 51 2.84 -1.47 3.62
C VAL A 51 1.46 -0.93 3.99
N PHE A 52 1.15 -0.87 5.28
CA PHE A 52 -0.12 -0.33 5.77
C PHE A 52 -0.33 1.13 5.33
N ASN A 53 0.68 1.97 5.53
CA ASN A 53 0.63 3.38 5.16
C ASN A 53 0.45 3.58 3.64
N VAL A 54 1.13 2.78 2.82
CA VAL A 54 1.00 2.84 1.36
C VAL A 54 -0.40 2.42 0.92
N ASP A 55 -0.93 1.32 1.47
CA ASP A 55 -2.29 0.85 1.17
C ASP A 55 -3.36 1.89 1.56
N GLU A 56 -3.20 2.54 2.72
CA GLU A 56 -4.07 3.65 3.13
C GLU A 56 -3.96 4.84 2.16
N ALA A 57 -2.75 5.24 1.78
CA ALA A 57 -2.52 6.32 0.83
C ALA A 57 -3.14 6.03 -0.53
N VAL A 58 -3.04 4.79 -1.02
CA VAL A 58 -3.68 4.35 -2.27
C VAL A 58 -5.20 4.41 -2.15
N ARG A 59 -5.80 3.92 -1.05
CA ARG A 59 -7.26 4.03 -0.84
C ARG A 59 -7.72 5.47 -0.75
N SER A 60 -6.97 6.33 -0.08
CA SER A 60 -7.24 7.77 0.02
C SER A 60 -7.21 8.43 -1.36
N LEU A 61 -6.20 8.10 -2.16
CA LEU A 61 -6.06 8.60 -3.53
C LEU A 61 -7.24 8.15 -4.40
N VAL A 62 -7.61 6.87 -4.38
CA VAL A 62 -8.75 6.34 -5.15
C VAL A 62 -10.04 7.08 -4.79
N ARG A 63 -10.32 7.25 -3.49
CA ARG A 63 -11.49 8.01 -3.03
C ARG A 63 -11.45 9.45 -3.53
N SER A 64 -10.31 10.12 -3.44
CA SER A 64 -10.17 11.52 -3.88
C SER A 64 -10.48 11.69 -5.38
N VAL A 65 -10.01 10.75 -6.21
CA VAL A 65 -10.26 10.74 -7.66
C VAL A 65 -11.75 10.48 -7.94
N GLU A 66 -12.37 9.52 -7.25
CA GLU A 66 -13.79 9.22 -7.39
C GLU A 66 -14.69 10.42 -7.03
N TYR A 67 -14.37 11.12 -5.93
CA TYR A 67 -15.09 12.34 -5.53
C TYR A 67 -14.91 13.47 -6.54
N SER A 68 -13.69 13.67 -7.04
CA SER A 68 -13.42 14.68 -8.07
C SER A 68 -14.19 14.40 -9.36
N LEU A 69 -14.27 13.14 -9.77
CA LEU A 69 -14.98 12.74 -10.99
C LEU A 69 -16.50 12.93 -10.83
N LYS A 70 -17.07 12.54 -9.68
CA LYS A 70 -18.50 12.74 -9.37
C LYS A 70 -18.85 14.23 -9.31
N GLY A 71 -18.01 15.06 -8.68
CA GLY A 71 -18.19 16.51 -8.63
C GLY A 71 -18.11 17.18 -10.00
N ALA A 72 -17.16 16.76 -10.84
CA ALA A 72 -17.04 17.24 -12.22
C ALA A 72 -18.27 16.85 -13.07
N HIS A 73 -18.82 15.64 -12.89
CA HIS A 73 -20.01 15.19 -13.59
C HIS A 73 -21.26 16.01 -13.22
N VAL A 74 -21.44 16.31 -11.93
CA VAL A 74 -22.54 17.17 -11.45
C VAL A 74 -22.41 18.58 -12.04
N HIS A 75 -21.19 19.13 -12.05
CA HIS A 75 -20.95 20.47 -12.59
C HIS A 75 -21.13 20.54 -14.12
N ALA A 76 -20.78 19.48 -14.86
CA ALA A 76 -20.99 19.39 -16.30
C ALA A 76 -22.50 19.33 -16.65
N ILE A 77 -23.28 18.54 -15.91
CA ILE A 77 -24.73 18.46 -16.09
C ILE A 77 -25.38 19.83 -15.85
N CYS A 78 -25.02 20.54 -14.77
CA CYS A 78 -25.56 21.86 -14.48
C CYS A 78 -25.24 22.91 -15.56
N ARG A 79 -24.14 22.76 -16.32
CA ARG A 79 -23.77 23.71 -17.37
C ARG A 79 -24.48 23.47 -18.71
N THR A 80 -25.01 22.27 -18.94
CA THR A 80 -25.77 21.91 -20.16
C THR A 80 -27.27 22.20 -20.08
N VAL A 81 -27.78 22.65 -18.92
CA VAL A 81 -29.20 23.03 -18.74
C VAL A 81 -29.43 24.54 -18.81
N HIS A 82 -28.54 25.28 -19.46
CA HIS A 82 -28.70 26.72 -19.74
C HIS A 82 -28.62 26.98 -21.24
#